data_AF-A0AAX0BDS9-F1
#
_entry.id   AF-A0AAX0BDS9-F1
#
_cell.length_a   1.000
_cell.length_b   1.000
_cell.length_c   1.000
_cell.angle_alpha   90.00
_cell.angle_beta   90.00
_cell.angle_gamma   90.00
#
_symmetry.space_group_name_H-M   'P 1'
#
loop_
_entity.id
_entity.type
_entity.pdbx_description
1 polymer ?
#
loop_
_entity_poly.entity_id
_entity_poly.type
_entity_poly.pdbx_seq_one_letter_code
_entity_poly.pdbx_strand_id
1 'polypeptide(L)'
;MTNEEFEKFSASQSALRDYMDFRDTNAFMHEARVLFSTYANPVCSKTFKVIPKIETNYSFVEIIGDDEFARDLKPRYTNLDSEFIFINGTLRIISKDIWGKSIEIDISAI
;
A
#
# COMPACT_ATOMS: atom_id res chain seq x y z
N MET A 1 20.57 -6.91 -6.18
CA MET A 1 20.07 -5.86 -5.29
C MET A 1 21.25 -4.97 -4.94
N THR A 2 21.20 -3.70 -5.31
CA THR A 2 22.18 -2.68 -4.87
C THR A 2 21.95 -2.36 -3.39
N ASN A 3 22.91 -1.69 -2.73
CA ASN A 3 22.71 -1.24 -1.34
C ASN A 3 21.48 -0.33 -1.23
N GLU A 4 21.25 0.55 -2.21
CA GLU A 4 20.09 1.45 -2.21
C GLU A 4 18.77 0.68 -2.32
N GLU A 5 18.71 -0.35 -3.16
CA GLU A 5 17.52 -1.22 -3.27
C GLU A 5 17.26 -1.98 -1.98
N PHE A 6 18.33 -2.42 -1.29
CA PHE A 6 18.21 -3.11 0.00
C PHE A 6 17.71 -2.17 1.11
N GLU A 7 18.25 -0.95 1.19
CA GLU A 7 17.79 0.04 2.16
C GLU A 7 16.32 0.41 1.94
N LYS A 8 15.88 0.60 0.68
CA LYS A 8 14.46 0.84 0.36
C LYS A 8 13.57 -0.34 0.73
N PHE A 9 14.02 -1.56 0.45
CA PHE A 9 13.31 -2.78 0.82
C PHE A 9 13.12 -2.86 2.34
N SER A 10 14.20 -2.64 3.10
CA SER A 10 14.22 -2.67 4.57
C SER A 10 13.35 -1.56 5.17
N ALA A 11 13.49 -0.32 4.68
CA ALA A 11 12.67 0.82 5.09
C ALA A 11 11.18 0.57 4.86
N SER A 12 10.81 -0.06 3.73
CA SER A 12 9.43 -0.41 3.44
C SER A 12 8.88 -1.48 4.39
N GLN A 13 9.70 -2.45 4.83
CA GLN A 13 9.27 -3.40 5.86
C GLN A 13 9.00 -2.71 7.20
N SER A 14 9.89 -1.80 7.60
CA SER A 14 9.72 -1.00 8.82
C SER A 14 8.48 -0.11 8.73
N ALA A 15 8.24 0.56 7.60
CA ALA A 15 7.05 1.39 7.41
C ALA A 15 5.75 0.59 7.52
N LEU A 16 5.71 -0.64 6.95
CA LEU A 16 4.53 -1.49 7.12
C LEU A 16 4.35 -1.94 8.57
N ARG A 17 5.44 -2.23 9.29
CA ARG A 17 5.39 -2.56 10.72
C ARG A 17 4.81 -1.40 11.52
N ASP A 18 5.32 -0.20 11.32
CA ASP A 18 4.85 1.00 12.01
C ASP A 18 3.37 1.27 11.74
N TYR A 19 2.90 1.04 10.51
CA TYR A 19 1.49 1.12 10.16
C TYR A 19 0.62 0.09 10.89
N MET A 20 1.09 -1.17 10.96
CA MET A 20 0.39 -2.25 11.66
C MET A 20 0.32 -1.99 13.18
N ASP A 21 1.36 -1.37 13.74
CA ASP A 21 1.45 -1.04 15.16
C ASP A 21 0.73 0.28 15.52
N PHE A 22 0.41 1.14 14.53
CA PHE A 22 -0.24 2.43 14.76
C PHE A 22 -1.68 2.31 15.30
N ARG A 23 -2.41 1.26 14.93
CA ARG A 23 -3.72 0.91 15.50
C ARG A 23 -3.87 -0.61 15.58
N ASP A 24 -4.44 -1.11 16.67
CA ASP A 24 -4.61 -2.56 16.91
C ASP A 24 -5.29 -3.30 15.76
N THR A 25 -6.24 -2.65 15.06
CA THR A 25 -6.95 -3.22 13.91
C THR A 25 -6.07 -3.38 12.68
N ASN A 26 -5.05 -2.53 12.53
CA ASN A 26 -4.20 -2.51 11.35
C ASN A 26 -3.34 -3.77 11.25
N ALA A 27 -3.11 -4.51 12.33
CA ALA A 27 -2.36 -5.77 12.29
C ALA A 27 -3.11 -6.89 11.53
N PHE A 28 -4.41 -6.72 11.24
CA PHE A 28 -5.27 -7.71 10.61
C PHE A 28 -6.03 -7.11 9.41
N MET A 29 -6.95 -7.89 8.83
CA MET A 29 -7.89 -7.35 7.86
C MET A 29 -8.78 -6.29 8.53
N HIS A 30 -8.78 -5.08 8.01
CA HIS A 30 -9.55 -3.95 8.55
C HIS A 30 -10.05 -3.04 7.42
N GLU A 31 -10.98 -2.16 7.75
CA GLU A 31 -11.42 -1.11 6.82
C GLU A 31 -10.51 0.11 6.97
N ALA A 32 -10.07 0.64 5.83
CA ALA A 32 -9.26 1.85 5.77
C ALA A 32 -9.75 2.75 4.63
N ARG A 33 -9.51 4.05 4.78
CA ARG A 33 -9.73 5.01 3.70
C ARG A 33 -8.56 4.94 2.75
N VAL A 34 -8.84 4.63 1.48
CA VAL A 34 -7.85 4.51 0.41
C VAL A 34 -8.06 5.66 -0.57
N LEU A 35 -7.03 6.48 -0.73
CA LEU A 35 -6.94 7.55 -1.73
C LEU A 35 -6.06 7.06 -2.88
N PHE A 36 -6.57 7.12 -4.10
CA PHE A 36 -5.89 6.62 -5.30
C PHE A 36 -6.33 7.40 -6.55
N SER A 37 -5.60 7.22 -7.65
CA SER A 37 -5.93 7.79 -8.95
C SER A 37 -6.17 6.68 -9.97
N THR A 38 -7.12 6.90 -10.86
CA THR A 38 -7.38 6.06 -12.05
C THR A 38 -7.25 6.92 -13.30
N TYR A 39 -7.21 6.28 -14.47
CA TYR A 39 -7.24 6.97 -15.75
C TYR A 39 -8.52 7.80 -15.94
N ALA A 40 -9.67 7.29 -15.48
CA ALA A 40 -10.96 7.98 -15.61
C ALA A 40 -11.16 9.07 -14.54
N ASN A 41 -10.66 8.85 -13.33
CA ASN A 41 -10.84 9.73 -12.19
C ASN A 41 -9.49 10.02 -11.51
N PRO A 42 -9.00 11.28 -11.56
CA PRO A 42 -7.67 11.63 -11.07
C PRO A 42 -7.57 11.58 -9.53
N VAL A 43 -8.70 11.63 -8.81
CA VAL A 43 -8.74 11.53 -7.35
C VAL A 43 -9.96 10.71 -6.94
N CYS A 44 -9.73 9.48 -6.47
CA CYS A 44 -10.72 8.58 -5.91
C CYS A 44 -10.43 8.39 -4.42
N SER A 45 -11.46 8.49 -3.56
CA SER A 45 -11.31 8.23 -2.12
C SER A 45 -12.46 7.35 -1.65
N LYS A 46 -12.13 6.11 -1.27
CA LYS A 46 -13.12 5.09 -0.91
C LYS A 46 -12.66 4.32 0.32
N THR A 47 -13.60 3.69 1.03
CA THR A 47 -13.28 2.76 2.10
C THR A 47 -13.17 1.35 1.51
N PHE A 48 -12.03 0.70 1.73
CA PHE A 48 -11.79 -0.69 1.31
C PHE A 48 -11.29 -1.52 2.47
N LYS A 49 -11.39 -2.84 2.33
CA LYS A 49 -10.70 -3.77 3.21
C LYS A 49 -9.23 -3.83 2.82
N VAL A 50 -8.36 -3.70 3.81
CA VAL A 50 -6.91 -3.74 3.67
C VAL A 50 -6.35 -4.87 4.52
N ILE A 51 -5.41 -5.62 3.97
CA ILE A 51 -4.71 -6.72 4.65
C ILE A 51 -3.20 -6.46 4.52
N PRO A 52 -2.56 -5.91 5.56
CA PRO A 52 -1.11 -5.82 5.61
C PRO A 52 -0.51 -7.13 6.12
N LYS A 53 0.65 -7.50 5.60
CA LYS A 53 1.38 -8.68 6.06
C LYS A 53 2.89 -8.50 5.93
N ILE A 54 3.60 -8.95 6.96
CA ILE A 54 5.06 -9.04 6.97
C ILE A 54 5.41 -10.54 6.99
N GLU A 55 6.02 -11.02 5.92
CA GLU A 55 6.57 -12.36 5.80
C GLU A 55 8.08 -12.34 6.07
N THR A 56 8.71 -13.51 6.16
CA THR A 56 10.15 -13.63 6.42
C THR A 56 11.01 -12.88 5.40
N ASN A 57 10.61 -12.86 4.13
CA ASN A 57 11.46 -12.38 3.03
C ASN A 57 10.89 -11.16 2.28
N TYR A 58 9.68 -10.72 2.62
CA TYR A 58 9.03 -9.57 1.99
C TYR A 58 7.80 -9.16 2.80
N SER A 59 7.29 -7.99 2.50
CA SER A 59 6.09 -7.43 3.09
C SER A 59 5.12 -7.05 1.97
N PHE A 60 3.83 -7.12 2.24
CA PHE A 60 2.82 -6.74 1.26
C PHE A 60 1.57 -6.14 1.90
N VAL A 61 0.83 -5.40 1.08
CA VAL A 61 -0.51 -4.89 1.38
C VAL A 61 -1.45 -5.39 0.30
N GLU A 62 -2.53 -6.04 0.70
CA GLU A 62 -3.67 -6.31 -0.18
C GLU A 62 -4.78 -5.29 0.05
N ILE A 63 -5.37 -4.83 -1.04
CA ILE A 63 -6.53 -3.93 -1.05
C ILE A 63 -7.65 -4.65 -1.79
N ILE A 64 -8.74 -4.95 -1.09
CA ILE A 64 -9.95 -5.52 -1.69
C ILE A 64 -10.76 -4.37 -2.31
N GLY A 65 -10.34 -3.95 -3.50
CA GLY A 65 -10.97 -2.88 -4.27
C GLY A 65 -12.23 -3.34 -5.02
N ASP A 66 -13.01 -2.35 -5.48
CA ASP A 66 -14.15 -2.56 -6.37
C ASP A 66 -13.74 -2.56 -7.86
N ASP A 67 -14.72 -2.66 -8.76
CA ASP A 67 -14.48 -2.67 -10.21
C ASP A 67 -13.76 -1.41 -10.71
N GLU A 68 -13.96 -0.24 -10.07
CA GLU A 68 -13.25 0.98 -10.46
C GLU A 68 -11.77 0.91 -10.07
N PHE A 69 -11.47 0.39 -8.89
CA PHE A 69 -10.10 0.16 -8.44
C PHE A 69 -9.41 -0.91 -9.30
N ALA A 70 -10.04 -2.07 -9.47
CA ALA A 70 -9.45 -3.22 -10.15
C ALA A 70 -9.25 -3.02 -11.66
N ARG A 71 -9.93 -2.05 -12.27
CA ARG A 71 -9.75 -1.69 -13.67
C ARG A 71 -8.34 -1.18 -13.96
N ASP A 72 -7.72 -0.50 -12.98
CA ASP A 72 -6.49 0.26 -13.19
C ASP A 72 -5.37 -0.16 -12.23
N LEU A 73 -5.72 -0.66 -11.05
CA LEU A 73 -4.80 -0.88 -9.93
C LEU A 73 -4.69 -2.36 -9.56
N LYS A 74 -3.55 -2.72 -8.95
CA LYS A 74 -3.28 -4.08 -8.52
C LYS A 74 -3.95 -4.33 -7.17
N PRO A 75 -4.47 -5.54 -6.91
CA PRO A 75 -5.02 -5.87 -5.59
C PRO A 75 -3.95 -6.07 -4.52
N ARG A 76 -2.67 -6.28 -4.89
CA ARG A 76 -1.55 -6.53 -3.98
C ARG A 76 -0.32 -5.72 -4.37
N TYR A 77 0.31 -5.10 -3.38
CA TYR A 77 1.56 -4.35 -3.50
C TYR A 77 2.60 -4.96 -2.57
N THR A 78 3.82 -5.18 -3.06
CA THR A 78 4.90 -5.81 -2.28
C THR A 78 6.08 -4.86 -2.15
N ASN A 79 6.86 -4.96 -1.08
CA ASN A 79 8.09 -4.16 -0.96
C ASN A 79 9.23 -4.65 -1.89
N LEU A 80 8.98 -5.65 -2.74
CA LEU A 80 9.90 -6.08 -3.80
C LEU A 80 9.79 -5.19 -5.04
N ASP A 81 8.62 -4.61 -5.28
CA ASP A 81 8.29 -3.84 -6.48
C ASP A 81 7.59 -2.50 -6.19
N SER A 82 7.39 -2.18 -4.91
CA SER A 82 6.74 -0.97 -4.41
C SER A 82 7.50 -0.43 -3.20
N GLU A 83 7.40 0.87 -2.96
CA GLU A 83 7.97 1.52 -1.78
C GLU A 83 6.85 1.86 -0.79
N PHE A 84 7.07 1.55 0.49
CA PHE A 84 6.13 1.87 1.56
C PHE A 84 6.72 2.95 2.47
N ILE A 85 5.92 3.98 2.71
CA ILE A 85 6.30 5.11 3.56
C ILE A 85 5.17 5.34 4.55
N PHE A 86 5.49 5.36 5.85
CA PHE A 86 4.48 5.59 6.89
C PHE A 86 4.72 6.94 7.57
N ILE A 87 3.71 7.82 7.52
CA ILE A 87 3.77 9.17 8.09
C ILE A 87 2.42 9.51 8.74
N ASN A 88 2.43 9.86 10.03
CA ASN A 88 1.27 10.39 10.76
C ASN A 88 -0.02 9.56 10.61
N GLY A 89 0.08 8.23 10.63
CA GLY A 89 -1.09 7.35 10.54
C GLY A 89 -1.54 6.98 9.12
N THR A 90 -0.83 7.45 8.10
CA THR A 90 -1.06 7.09 6.69
C THR A 90 0.09 6.25 6.17
N LEU A 91 -0.25 5.08 5.60
CA LEU A 91 0.67 4.28 4.80
C LEU A 91 0.54 4.69 3.34
N ARG A 92 1.62 5.26 2.80
CA ARG A 92 1.76 5.61 1.40
C ARG A 92 2.47 4.49 0.65
N ILE A 93 1.91 4.12 -0.50
CA ILE A 93 2.46 3.12 -1.42
C ILE A 93 2.81 3.83 -2.72
N ILE A 94 4.10 3.83 -3.07
CA ILE A 94 4.59 4.27 -4.39
C ILE A 94 4.84 3.01 -5.22
N SER A 95 4.17 2.89 -6.36
CA SER A 95 4.25 1.70 -7.20
C SER A 95 3.96 2.02 -8.68
N LYS A 96 3.75 0.97 -9.47
CA LYS A 96 3.25 1.05 -10.84
C LYS A 96 1.88 0.40 -10.95
N ASP A 97 0.99 1.05 -11.70
CA ASP A 97 -0.31 0.50 -12.10
C ASP A 97 -0.16 -0.69 -13.06
N ILE A 98 -1.28 -1.24 -13.52
CA ILE A 98 -1.28 -2.40 -14.43
C ILE A 98 -0.70 -2.09 -15.83
N TRP A 99 -0.55 -0.81 -16.19
CA TRP A 99 0.05 -0.36 -17.45
C TRP A 99 1.50 0.10 -17.29
N GLY A 100 2.06 0.01 -16.08
CA GLY A 100 3.44 0.38 -15.79
C GLY A 100 3.65 1.87 -15.51
N LYS A 101 2.59 2.67 -15.38
CA LYS A 101 2.67 4.09 -15.01
C LYS A 101 2.79 4.22 -13.49
N SER A 102 3.64 5.14 -13.04
CA SER A 102 3.83 5.43 -11.61
C SER A 102 2.54 5.92 -10.97
N ILE A 103 2.25 5.41 -9.78
CA ILE A 103 1.09 5.73 -8.96
C ILE A 103 1.48 5.92 -7.50
N GLU A 104 0.64 6.64 -6.79
CA GLU A 104 0.67 6.79 -5.33
C GLU A 104 -0.69 6.40 -4.77
N ILE A 105 -0.69 5.61 -3.71
CA ILE A 105 -1.88 5.20 -2.97
C ILE A 105 -1.66 5.53 -1.50
N ASP A 106 -2.59 6.27 -0.89
CA ASP A 106 -2.56 6.56 0.54
C ASP A 106 -3.63 5.75 1.27
N ILE A 107 -3.23 5.06 2.33
CA ILE A 107 -4.11 4.27 3.20
C ILE A 107 -4.09 4.86 4.60
N SER A 108 -5.24 5.36 5.05
CA SER A 108 -5.40 5.92 6.40
C SER A 108 -6.40 5.09 7.20
N ALA A 109 -6.04 4.74 8.44
CA ALA A 109 -6.95 4.06 9.35
C ALA A 109 -8.12 4.98 9.74
N ILE A 110 -9.33 4.41 9.86
CA ILE A 110 -10.57 5.12 10.20
C ILE A 110 -10.73 5.11 11.72
#